data_AF-A0A2V5JRQ8-F1
#
_entry.id   AF-A0A2V5JRQ8-F1
#
_cell.length_a   1.000
_cell.length_b   1.000
_cell.length_c   1.000
_cell.angle_alpha   90.00
_cell.angle_beta   90.00
_cell.angle_gamma   90.00
#
_symmetry.space_group_name_H-M   'P 1'
#
loop_
_entity.id
_entity.type
_entity.pdbx_description
1 polymer ?
#
loop_
_entity_poly.entity_id
_entity_poly.type
_entity_poly.pdbx_seq_one_letter_code
_entity_poly.pdbx_strand_id
1 'polypeptide(L)'
;MQRNDGRAPDEIRPLNFELNVAPHASGSVIVSMGNTRVICAITIEEAVPRWMKEQGVSGGWLTAEYSMLPYSTQPRKPRDITKGRIDGRSVEIQRFIGRSLRAVVDLEKLGPRTIWVDCDVLQADGGTRTAA
;
A
#
# COMPACT_ATOMS: atom_id res chain seq x y z
N MET A 1 -33.05 1.81 0.10
CA MET A 1 -32.57 0.48 -0.35
C MET A 1 -31.62 -0.03 0.71
N GLN A 2 -31.90 -1.19 1.31
CA GLN A 2 -31.08 -1.76 2.38
C GLN A 2 -29.86 -2.44 1.77
N ARG A 3 -28.67 -2.20 2.34
CA ARG A 3 -27.42 -2.84 1.90
C ARG A 3 -27.39 -4.30 2.37
N ASN A 4 -26.70 -5.18 1.63
CA ASN A 4 -26.62 -6.62 1.95
C ASN A 4 -25.97 -6.92 3.31
N ASP A 5 -25.15 -6.01 3.81
CA ASP A 5 -24.49 -6.08 5.11
C ASP A 5 -25.25 -5.33 6.21
N GLY A 6 -26.47 -4.86 5.93
CA GLY A 6 -27.35 -4.21 6.89
C GLY A 6 -26.97 -2.76 7.24
N ARG A 7 -25.85 -2.24 6.73
CA ARG A 7 -25.37 -0.89 7.04
C ARG A 7 -26.24 0.21 6.43
N ALA A 8 -26.21 1.40 7.01
CA ALA A 8 -26.77 2.60 6.40
C ALA A 8 -25.93 3.08 5.19
N PRO A 9 -26.45 3.92 4.29
CA PRO A 9 -25.70 4.43 3.13
C PRO A 9 -24.42 5.22 3.48
N ASP A 10 -24.44 5.92 4.60
CA ASP A 10 -23.37 6.76 5.15
C ASP A 10 -22.51 6.06 6.21
N GLU A 11 -22.88 4.83 6.59
CA GLU A 11 -22.14 4.05 7.57
C GLU A 11 -20.93 3.34 6.92
N ILE A 12 -19.74 3.56 7.47
CA ILE A 12 -18.50 2.89 7.06
C ILE A 12 -18.47 1.43 7.51
N ARG A 13 -17.60 0.62 6.89
CA ARG A 13 -17.37 -0.75 7.38
C ARG A 13 -16.64 -0.70 8.73
N PRO A 14 -16.77 -1.73 9.59
CA PRO A 14 -15.95 -1.84 10.79
C PRO A 14 -14.47 -1.70 10.44
N LEU A 15 -13.77 -0.81 11.14
CA LEU A 15 -12.37 -0.48 10.90
C LEU A 15 -11.54 -0.93 12.10
N ASN A 16 -10.44 -1.63 11.85
CA ASN A 16 -9.50 -2.06 12.87
C ASN A 16 -8.05 -1.93 12.38
N PHE A 17 -7.14 -1.59 13.30
CA PHE A 17 -5.71 -1.50 13.05
C PHE A 17 -4.97 -2.39 14.05
N GLU A 18 -4.19 -3.33 13.52
CA GLU A 18 -3.28 -4.16 14.29
C GLU A 18 -1.84 -3.72 14.00
N LEU A 19 -1.15 -3.17 15.01
CA LEU A 19 0.17 -2.57 14.85
C LEU A 19 1.28 -3.60 15.08
N ASN A 20 2.48 -3.32 14.55
CA ASN A 20 3.71 -4.09 14.81
C ASN A 20 3.64 -5.56 14.38
N VAL A 21 2.96 -5.82 13.26
CA VAL A 21 2.74 -7.17 12.69
C VAL A 21 3.95 -7.73 11.94
N ALA A 22 4.84 -6.86 11.45
CA ALA A 22 6.05 -7.22 10.72
C ALA A 22 7.27 -6.72 11.52
N PRO A 23 7.96 -7.58 12.29
CA PRO A 23 8.99 -7.18 13.24
C PRO A 23 10.26 -6.62 12.60
N HIS A 24 10.46 -6.86 11.30
CA HIS A 24 11.61 -6.36 10.54
C HIS A 24 11.34 -5.05 9.80
N ALA A 25 10.09 -4.59 9.76
CA ALA A 25 9.74 -3.32 9.17
C ALA A 25 9.97 -2.18 10.18
N SER A 26 10.36 -0.99 9.71
CA SER A 26 10.44 0.22 10.53
C SER A 26 9.08 0.62 11.10
N GLY A 27 8.01 0.28 10.40
CA GLY A 27 6.63 0.40 10.87
C GLY A 27 5.75 -0.59 10.14
N SER A 28 4.74 -1.14 10.81
CA SER A 28 3.83 -2.08 10.19
C SER A 28 2.44 -2.07 10.81
N VAL A 29 1.43 -2.30 9.97
CA VAL A 29 0.03 -2.36 10.36
C VAL A 29 -0.74 -3.34 9.48
N ILE A 30 -1.64 -4.13 10.08
CA ILE A 30 -2.76 -4.71 9.34
C ILE A 30 -3.96 -3.80 9.51
N VAL A 31 -4.42 -3.22 8.40
CA VAL A 31 -5.68 -2.49 8.34
C VAL A 31 -6.78 -3.43 7.89
N SER A 32 -7.88 -3.45 8.64
CA SER A 32 -9.07 -4.24 8.34
C SER A 32 -10.27 -3.31 8.18
N MET A 33 -10.89 -3.31 7.00
CA MET A 33 -12.10 -2.55 6.70
C MET A 33 -13.21 -3.53 6.26
N GLY A 34 -14.01 -3.99 7.23
CA GLY A 34 -14.85 -5.17 7.06
C GLY A 34 -13.99 -6.40 6.78
N ASN A 35 -14.30 -7.14 5.72
CA ASN A 35 -13.51 -8.32 5.32
C ASN A 35 -12.25 -7.98 4.52
N THR A 36 -12.06 -6.72 4.10
CA THR A 36 -10.83 -6.32 3.41
C THR A 36 -9.71 -6.19 4.42
N ARG A 37 -8.62 -6.95 4.23
CA ARG A 37 -7.43 -6.95 5.09
C ARG A 37 -6.19 -6.71 4.26
N VAL A 38 -5.43 -5.67 4.60
CA VAL A 38 -4.19 -5.29 3.93
C VAL A 38 -3.11 -5.16 4.99
N ILE A 39 -1.96 -5.78 4.78
CA ILE A 39 -0.75 -5.47 5.55
C ILE A 39 -0.02 -4.33 4.84
N CYS A 40 0.30 -3.28 5.58
CA CYS A 40 1.12 -2.17 5.13
C CYS A 40 2.40 -2.15 5.97
N ALA A 41 3.55 -2.27 5.32
CA ALA A 41 4.86 -2.23 5.95
C ALA A 41 5.68 -1.07 5.39
N ILE A 42 6.52 -0.49 6.25
CA ILE A 42 7.41 0.61 5.91
C ILE A 42 8.85 0.17 6.14
N THR A 43 9.70 0.38 5.15
CA THR A 43 11.16 0.19 5.25
C THR A 43 11.88 1.48 4.85
N ILE A 44 12.93 1.85 5.59
CA ILE A 44 13.74 3.03 5.32
C ILE A 44 15.09 2.59 4.76
N GLU A 45 15.43 3.10 3.58
CA GLU A 45 16.72 2.89 2.93
C GLU A 45 17.54 4.20 2.97
N GLU A 46 18.80 4.13 3.37
CA GLU A 46 19.73 5.27 3.39
C GLU A 46 20.30 5.59 1.99
N ALA A 47 19.40 5.65 1.00
CA ALA A 47 19.69 6.01 -0.36
C ALA A 47 18.49 6.71 -0.99
N VAL A 48 18.72 7.43 -2.09
CA VAL A 48 17.69 8.02 -2.95
C VAL A 48 17.77 7.42 -4.36
N PRO A 49 16.67 7.46 -5.14
CA PRO A 49 16.66 7.01 -6.52
C PRO A 49 17.78 7.61 -7.36
N ARG A 50 18.31 6.81 -8.28
CA ARG A 50 19.42 7.21 -9.16
C ARG A 50 19.15 8.50 -9.92
N TRP A 51 17.94 8.69 -10.45
CA TRP A 51 17.57 9.89 -11.21
C TRP A 51 17.66 11.17 -10.36
N MET A 52 17.38 11.11 -9.05
CA MET A 52 17.52 12.28 -8.16
C MET A 52 18.99 12.67 -8.02
N LYS A 53 19.88 11.68 -7.86
CA LYS A 53 21.33 11.91 -7.80
C LYS A 53 21.85 12.51 -9.11
N GLU A 54 21.43 11.96 -10.24
CA GLU A 54 21.85 12.42 -11.58
C GLU A 54 21.34 13.82 -11.92
N GLN A 55 20.16 14.19 -11.43
CA GLN A 55 19.56 15.51 -11.66
C GLN A 55 19.88 16.53 -10.55
N GLY A 56 20.64 16.15 -9.52
CA GLY A 56 20.97 17.04 -8.40
C GLY A 56 19.76 17.43 -7.53
N VAL A 57 18.70 16.61 -7.50
CA VAL A 57 17.51 16.85 -6.68
C VAL A 57 17.82 16.47 -5.23
N SER A 58 17.69 17.43 -4.32
CA SER A 58 17.89 17.25 -2.88
C SER A 58 16.64 16.68 -2.19
N GLY A 59 16.82 16.23 -0.94
CA GLY A 59 15.76 15.62 -0.13
C GLY A 59 15.67 14.11 -0.29
N GLY A 60 14.56 13.55 0.16
CA GLY A 60 14.26 12.13 0.17
C GLY A 60 13.22 11.72 -0.84
N TRP A 61 12.91 10.43 -0.83
CA TRP A 61 11.91 9.86 -1.71
C TRP A 61 10.96 8.95 -0.93
N LEU A 62 9.76 8.77 -1.46
CA LEU A 62 8.82 7.77 -0.98
C LEU A 62 8.27 7.05 -2.20
N THR A 63 8.27 5.72 -2.18
CA THR A 63 7.66 4.88 -3.21
C THR A 63 6.80 3.82 -2.57
N ALA A 64 5.88 3.24 -3.35
CA ALA A 64 4.97 2.23 -2.87
C ALA A 64 4.86 1.05 -3.83
N GLU A 65 4.78 -0.14 -3.25
CA GLU A 65 4.45 -1.39 -3.91
C GLU A 65 3.09 -1.88 -3.43
N TYR A 66 2.35 -2.51 -4.33
CA TYR A 66 1.02 -3.03 -4.03
C TYR A 66 0.89 -4.38 -4.70
N SER A 67 0.55 -5.38 -3.89
CA SER A 67 0.35 -6.74 -4.38
C SER A 67 -0.92 -7.33 -3.77
N MET A 68 -1.47 -8.32 -4.47
CA MET A 68 -2.58 -9.10 -3.97
C MET A 68 -2.15 -10.56 -3.90
N LEU A 69 -2.27 -11.18 -2.73
CA LEU A 69 -1.98 -12.59 -2.61
C LEU A 69 -2.95 -13.39 -3.51
N PRO A 70 -2.51 -14.51 -4.13
CA PRO A 70 -3.35 -15.29 -5.04
C PRO A 70 -4.71 -15.69 -4.48
N TYR A 71 -4.75 -15.96 -3.16
CA TYR A 71 -5.95 -16.40 -2.44
C TYR A 71 -6.79 -15.24 -1.89
N SER A 72 -6.35 -13.99 -2.04
CA SER A 72 -7.06 -12.83 -1.48
C SER A 72 -8.41 -12.57 -2.15
N THR A 73 -8.66 -13.14 -3.34
CA THR A 73 -9.90 -13.02 -4.11
C THR A 73 -10.49 -14.38 -4.42
N GLN A 74 -11.79 -14.40 -4.75
CA GLN A 74 -12.44 -15.53 -5.40
C GLN A 74 -12.91 -15.09 -6.80
N PRO A 75 -12.51 -15.79 -7.88
CA PRO A 75 -11.59 -16.93 -7.94
C PRO A 75 -10.11 -16.53 -7.66
N ARG A 76 -9.25 -17.53 -7.48
CA ARG A 76 -7.81 -17.36 -7.25
C ARG A 76 -7.16 -16.53 -8.37
N LYS A 77 -6.41 -15.49 -8.01
CA LYS A 77 -5.61 -14.68 -8.94
C LYS A 77 -4.25 -15.34 -9.21
N PRO A 78 -3.79 -15.46 -10.48
CA PRO A 78 -2.41 -15.89 -10.76
C PRO A 78 -1.40 -14.85 -10.27
N ARG A 79 -0.24 -15.29 -9.76
CA ARG A 79 0.83 -14.38 -9.34
C ARG A 79 1.40 -13.61 -10.53
N ASP A 80 1.73 -12.34 -10.32
CA ASP A 80 2.27 -11.46 -11.37
C ASP A 80 3.61 -11.99 -11.93
N ILE A 81 4.45 -12.57 -11.07
CA ILE A 81 5.71 -13.22 -11.50
C ILE A 81 5.48 -14.35 -12.52
N THR A 82 4.40 -15.13 -12.36
CA THR A 82 4.06 -16.22 -13.29
C THR A 82 3.63 -15.68 -14.66
N LYS A 83 3.11 -14.44 -14.70
CA LYS A 83 2.75 -13.76 -15.95
C LYS A 83 3.93 -13.02 -16.59
N GLY A 84 5.07 -12.91 -15.89
CA GLY A 84 6.23 -12.14 -16.33
C GLY A 84 6.01 -10.62 -16.38
N ARG A 85 4.88 -10.13 -15.86
CA ARG A 85 4.55 -8.70 -15.82
C ARG A 85 3.58 -8.39 -14.69
N ILE A 86 3.72 -7.18 -14.14
CA ILE A 86 2.80 -6.64 -13.13
C ILE A 86 1.48 -6.26 -13.80
N ASP A 87 0.38 -6.51 -13.12
CA ASP A 87 -0.96 -6.13 -13.57
C ASP A 87 -1.14 -4.60 -13.63
N GLY A 88 -1.82 -4.10 -14.67
CA GLY A 88 -1.98 -2.64 -14.87
C GLY A 88 -2.71 -1.96 -13.71
N ARG A 89 -3.66 -2.66 -13.07
CA ARG A 89 -4.33 -2.19 -11.86
C ARG A 89 -3.36 -2.05 -10.68
N SER A 90 -2.43 -2.99 -10.50
CA SER A 90 -1.42 -2.90 -9.44
C SER A 90 -0.51 -1.70 -9.67
N VAL A 91 -0.05 -1.48 -10.91
CA VAL A 91 0.75 -0.30 -11.28
C VAL A 91 0.01 1.01 -11.00
N GLU A 92 -1.28 1.09 -11.33
CA GLU A 92 -2.12 2.26 -11.03
C GLU A 92 -2.19 2.53 -9.52
N ILE A 93 -2.43 1.49 -8.71
CA ILE A 93 -2.57 1.60 -7.25
C ILE A 93 -1.23 1.97 -6.60
N GLN A 94 -0.11 1.35 -7.01
CA GLN A 94 1.24 1.72 -6.56
C GLN A 94 1.51 3.20 -6.75
N ARG A 95 1.24 3.71 -7.96
CA ARG A 95 1.42 5.13 -8.28
C ARG A 95 0.47 6.02 -7.49
N PHE A 96 -0.76 5.56 -7.22
CA PHE A 96 -1.73 6.27 -6.40
C PHE A 96 -1.23 6.40 -4.96
N ILE A 97 -0.91 5.29 -4.27
CA ILE A 97 -0.43 5.28 -2.88
C ILE A 97 0.80 6.17 -2.74
N GLY A 98 1.81 5.97 -3.59
CA GLY A 98 3.03 6.78 -3.55
C GLY A 98 2.78 8.27 -3.75
N ARG A 99 1.87 8.67 -4.64
CA ARG A 99 1.50 10.09 -4.82
C ARG A 99 0.74 10.65 -3.62
N SER A 100 -0.21 9.90 -3.09
CA SER A 100 -1.01 10.30 -1.93
C SER A 100 -0.13 10.55 -0.70
N LEU A 101 0.82 9.65 -0.42
CA LEU A 101 1.72 9.79 0.73
C LEU A 101 2.76 10.89 0.54
N ARG A 102 3.33 11.04 -0.66
CA ARG A 102 4.28 12.15 -0.93
C ARG A 102 3.63 13.53 -0.76
N ALA A 103 2.32 13.66 -0.93
CA ALA A 103 1.62 14.93 -0.75
C ALA A 103 1.56 15.39 0.72
N VAL A 104 1.79 14.49 1.68
CA VAL A 104 1.70 14.76 3.12
C VAL A 104 3.03 14.58 3.87
N VAL A 105 4.13 14.31 3.16
CA VAL A 105 5.48 14.12 3.73
C VAL A 105 6.39 15.24 3.25
N ASP A 106 7.10 15.87 4.18
CA ASP A 106 8.18 16.83 3.88
C ASP A 106 9.44 16.06 3.43
N LEU A 107 9.61 15.93 2.12
CA LEU A 107 10.73 15.21 1.51
C LEU A 107 12.06 15.91 1.74
N GLU A 108 12.11 17.23 1.97
CA GLU A 108 13.36 17.92 2.28
C GLU A 108 13.85 17.52 3.67
N LYS A 109 12.95 17.51 4.66
CA LYS A 109 13.27 17.10 6.04
C LYS A 109 13.57 15.61 6.17
N LEU A 110 13.03 14.77 5.28
CA LEU A 110 13.37 13.34 5.23
C LEU A 110 14.87 13.10 5.00
N GLY A 111 15.55 14.04 4.32
CA GLY A 111 16.95 13.91 3.92
C GLY A 111 17.14 12.80 2.86
N PRO A 112 18.38 12.40 2.55
CA PRO A 112 18.69 11.51 1.43
C PRO A 112 18.36 10.03 1.74
N ARG A 113 17.09 9.75 2.02
CA ARG A 113 16.53 8.44 2.36
C ARG A 113 15.32 8.14 1.50
N THR A 114 15.07 6.87 1.26
CA THR A 114 13.87 6.38 0.58
C THR A 114 12.99 5.63 1.56
N ILE A 115 11.74 6.02 1.63
CA ILE A 115 10.68 5.28 2.31
C ILE A 115 10.05 4.33 1.29
N TRP A 116 10.15 3.04 1.55
CA TRP A 116 9.42 1.99 0.85
C TRP A 116 8.14 1.69 1.62
N VAL A 117 7.01 1.70 0.90
CA VAL A 117 5.69 1.37 1.44
C VAL A 117 5.15 0.14 0.72
N ASP A 118 5.11 -0.99 1.41
CA ASP A 118 4.69 -2.27 0.84
C ASP A 118 3.28 -2.60 1.32
N CYS A 119 2.33 -2.67 0.39
CA CYS A 119 0.93 -2.96 0.68
C CYS A 119 0.53 -4.31 0.07
N ASP A 120 0.41 -5.34 0.90
CA ASP A 120 -0.01 -6.68 0.47
C ASP A 120 -1.43 -6.98 0.94
N VAL A 121 -2.31 -7.29 -0.02
CA VAL A 121 -3.68 -7.67 0.29
C VAL A 121 -3.76 -9.13 0.72
N LEU A 122 -4.17 -9.34 1.96
CA LEU A 122 -4.41 -10.66 2.55
C LEU A 122 -5.81 -11.19 2.19
N GLN A 123 -6.81 -10.30 2.20
CA GLN A 123 -8.20 -10.61 1.86
C GLN A 123 -8.84 -9.38 1.19
N ALA A 124 -9.52 -9.58 0.06
CA ALA A 124 -10.11 -8.52 -0.73
C ALA A 124 -11.64 -8.64 -0.75
N ASP A 125 -12.33 -7.62 -0.25
CA ASP A 125 -13.79 -7.47 -0.27
C ASP A 125 -14.15 -6.02 -0.66
N GLY A 126 -13.45 -5.49 -1.66
CA GLY A 126 -13.63 -4.12 -2.16
C GLY A 126 -12.94 -3.02 -1.33
N GLY A 127 -12.47 -1.97 -1.99
CA GLY A 127 -11.80 -0.84 -1.33
C GLY A 127 -10.37 -1.10 -0.85
N THR A 128 -9.69 -2.11 -1.41
CA THR A 128 -8.28 -2.44 -1.07
C THR A 128 -7.34 -1.27 -1.32
N ARG A 129 -7.56 -0.49 -2.39
CA ARG A 129 -6.72 0.66 -2.77
C ARG A 129 -6.79 1.86 -1.83
N THR A 130 -7.88 1.96 -1.06
CA THR A 130 -8.11 3.04 -0.09
C THR A 130 -7.85 2.58 1.33
N ALA A 131 -7.84 1.25 1.55
CA ALA A 131 -7.37 0.67 2.79
C ALA A 131 -5.83 0.72 2.87
N ALA A 132 -5.16 0.40 1.76
CA ALA A 132 -3.73 0.60 1.54
C ALA A 132 -3.36 2.09 1.53
#